data_AF-A0A2X0V912-F1
#
_entry.id   AF-A0A2X0V912-F1
#
_cell.length_a   1.000
_cell.length_b   1.000
_cell.length_c   1.000
_cell.angle_alpha   90.00
_cell.angle_beta   90.00
_cell.angle_gamma   90.00
#
_symmetry.space_group_name_H-M   'P 1'
#
loop_
_entity.id
_entity.type
_entity.pdbx_description
1 polymer ?
#
loop_
_entity_poly.entity_id
_entity_poly.type
_entity_poly.pdbx_seq_one_letter_code
_entity_poly.pdbx_strand_id
1 'polypeptide(L)' 'MHFTIKPTSFSCNLNCDYCFYLPKGDDFLPKSTMKEDTLEIFVKKYIQACDSHVFFTWQGESLCLWDLIFIKRQ' A
#
# COMPACT_ATOMS: atom_id res chain seq x y z
N MET A 1 -5.65 4.16 -16.45
CA MET A 1 -5.22 2.96 -15.70
C MET A 1 -5.30 3.30 -14.22
N HIS A 2 -5.77 2.39 -13.36
CA HIS A 2 -5.94 2.67 -11.93
C HIS A 2 -5.42 1.51 -11.10
N PHE A 3 -4.61 1.80 -10.07
CA PHE A 3 -4.01 0.80 -9.20
C PHE A 3 -4.45 0.96 -7.75
N THR A 4 -4.71 -0.17 -7.10
CA THR A 4 -4.82 -0.27 -5.64
C THR A 4 -3.50 -0.81 -5.08
N ILE A 5 -2.88 -0.03 -4.21
CA ILE A 5 -1.52 -0.28 -3.72
C ILE A 5 -1.59 -0.76 -2.29
N LYS A 6 -0.90 -1.87 -1.99
CA LYS A 6 -0.79 -2.45 -0.64
C LYS A 6 0.66 -2.42 -0.16
N PRO A 7 1.16 -1.28 0.35
CA PRO A 7 2.57 -1.12 0.69
C PRO A 7 3.04 -2.05 1.82
N THR A 8 2.12 -2.53 2.67
CA THR A 8 2.40 -3.48 3.75
C THR A 8 1.75 -4.84 3.55
N SER A 9 1.46 -5.20 2.29
CA SER A 9 0.82 -6.47 1.95
C SER A 9 -0.49 -6.68 2.73
N PHE A 10 -0.65 -7.81 3.41
CA PHE A 10 -1.79 -8.13 4.29
C PHE A 10 -1.52 -7.81 5.77
N SER A 11 -0.39 -7.16 6.09
CA SER A 11 -0.06 -6.76 7.47
C SER A 11 -1.09 -5.76 7.99
N CYS A 12 -1.59 -6.04 9.19
CA CYS A 12 -2.76 -5.44 9.82
C CYS A 12 -2.56 -5.54 11.34
N ASN A 13 -2.75 -4.46 12.10
CA ASN A 13 -2.63 -4.48 13.56
C ASN A 13 -3.95 -4.83 14.25
N LEU A 14 -5.07 -4.83 13.51
CA LEU A 14 -6.35 -5.37 13.94
C LEU A 14 -6.51 -6.84 13.55
N ASN A 15 -7.21 -7.61 14.40
CA ASN A 15 -7.55 -9.01 14.15
C ASN A 15 -9.08 -9.20 14.03
N CYS A 16 -9.68 -8.65 12.98
CA CYS A 16 -11.12 -8.70 12.79
C CYS A 16 -11.59 -10.10 12.38
N ASP A 17 -12.60 -10.64 13.06
CA ASP A 17 -13.16 -11.98 12.80
C ASP A 17 -13.74 -12.15 11.38
N TYR A 18 -14.14 -11.04 10.76
CA TYR A 18 -14.69 -11.01 9.41
C TYR A 18 -13.66 -10.67 8.32
N CYS A 19 -12.39 -10.48 8.68
CA CYS A 19 -11.35 -10.09 7.73
C CYS A 19 -10.82 -11.30 6.98
N PHE A 20 -11.14 -11.41 5.69
CA PHE A 20 -10.65 -12.51 4.85
C PHE A 20 -9.17 -12.40 4.45
N TYR A 21 -8.51 -11.25 4.69
CA TYR A 21 -7.11 -11.02 4.32
C TYR A 21 -6.11 -11.57 5.36
N LEU A 22 -6.50 -11.63 6.63
CA LEU A 22 -5.62 -12.08 7.72
C LEU A 22 -5.34 -13.59 7.67
N PRO A 23 -6.35 -14.49 7.57
CA PRO A 23 -6.12 -15.93 7.65
C PRO A 23 -5.36 -16.48 6.44
N LYS A 24 -5.50 -15.82 5.27
CA LYS A 24 -4.81 -16.23 4.04
C LYS A 24 -3.37 -15.72 3.96
N GLY A 25 -3.00 -14.77 4.81
CA GLY A 25 -1.70 -14.13 4.76
C GLY A 25 -0.56 -15.06 5.17
N ASP A 26 -0.71 -15.70 6.33
CA ASP A 26 0.37 -16.47 6.95
C ASP A 26 0.74 -17.75 6.18
N ASP A 27 -0.21 -18.34 5.42
CA ASP A 27 0.02 -19.57 4.66
C ASP A 27 0.51 -19.36 3.22
N PHE A 28 0.24 -18.19 2.61
CA PHE A 28 0.43 -18.01 1.16
C PHE A 28 1.55 -17.05 0.77
N LEU A 29 1.86 -16.03 1.58
CA LEU A 29 2.83 -15.01 1.21
C LEU A 29 3.62 -14.51 2.42
N PRO A 30 4.93 -14.28 2.31
CA PRO A 30 5.67 -13.64 3.40
C PRO A 30 5.13 -12.22 3.65
N LYS A 31 5.03 -11.83 4.92
CA LYS A 31 4.77 -10.44 5.32
C LYS A 31 5.93 -9.59 4.82
N SER A 32 5.70 -8.83 3.75
CA SER A 32 6.70 -7.94 3.16
C SER A 32 6.18 -6.51 3.08
N THR A 33 7.10 -5.59 3.32
CA THR A 33 6.87 -4.15 3.18
C THR A 33 7.57 -3.67 1.92
N MET A 34 6.86 -2.87 1.13
CA MET A 34 7.41 -2.21 -0.06
C MET A 34 8.55 -1.29 0.37
N LYS A 35 9.72 -1.43 -0.27
CA LYS A 35 10.86 -0.53 -0.02
C LYS A 35 10.59 0.86 -0.58
N GLU A 36 11.18 1.88 0.03
CA GLU A 36 11.08 3.28 -0.39
C GLU A 36 11.45 3.48 -1.86
N ASP A 37 12.57 2.93 -2.32
CA ASP A 37 12.99 3.03 -3.73
C ASP A 37 11.94 2.45 -4.70
N THR A 38 11.26 1.37 -4.28
CA THR A 38 10.21 0.74 -5.09
C THR A 38 8.99 1.64 -5.18
N LEU A 39 8.61 2.27 -4.07
CA LEU A 39 7.54 3.25 -4.01
C LEU A 39 7.83 4.45 -4.92
N GLU A 40 9.04 5.01 -4.85
CA GLU A 40 9.46 6.15 -5.66
C GLU A 40 9.41 5.82 -7.17
N ILE A 41 9.98 4.68 -7.56
CA ILE A 41 9.95 4.22 -8.96
C ILE A 41 8.51 3.99 -9.42
N PHE A 42 7.66 3.39 -8.58
CA PHE A 42 6.26 3.16 -8.89
C PHE A 42 5.51 4.47 -9.12
N VAL A 43 5.63 5.44 -8.20
CA VAL A 43 4.97 6.76 -8.30
C VAL A 43 5.41 7.49 -9.58
N LYS A 44 6.72 7.55 -9.86
CA LYS A 44 7.24 8.20 -11.08
C LYS A 44 6.65 7.57 -12.35
N LYS A 45 6.70 6.24 -12.45
CA LYS A 45 6.18 5.51 -13.62
C LYS A 45 4.68 5.66 -13.76
N TYR A 46 3.94 5.63 -12.66
CA TYR A 46 2.49 5.73 -12.69
C TYR A 46 2.02 7.12 -13.14
N ILE A 47 2.68 8.18 -12.67
CA ILE A 47 2.40 9.55 -13.12
C ILE A 47 2.73 9.71 -14.61
N GLN A 48 3.89 9.22 -15.05
CA GLN A 48 4.29 9.29 -16.47
C GLN A 48 3.33 8.54 -17.40
N ALA A 49 2.68 7.50 -16.91
CA ALA A 49 1.73 6.69 -17.67
C ALA A 49 0.29 7.24 -17.66
N CYS A 50 0.03 8.35 -16.97
CA CYS A 50 -1.29 8.97 -16.86
C CYS A 50 -1.34 10.33 -17.56
N ASP A 51 -2.38 10.57 -18.34
CA ASP A 51 -2.43 11.74 -19.23
C ASP A 51 -2.84 13.04 -18.53
N SER A 52 -3.74 12.99 -17.53
CA SER A 52 -4.31 14.22 -16.93
C SER A 52 -4.44 14.16 -15.41
N HIS A 53 -5.01 13.07 -14.88
CA HIS A 53 -5.24 12.90 -13.45
C HIS A 53 -4.71 11.55 -12.99
N VAL A 54 -4.02 11.56 -11.85
CA VAL A 54 -3.44 10.36 -11.24
C VAL A 54 -4.15 10.13 -9.92
N PHE A 55 -4.84 9.00 -9.82
CA PHE A 55 -5.53 8.60 -8.59
C PHE A 55 -4.75 7.49 -7.92
N PHE A 56 -4.36 7.73 -6.66
CA PHE A 56 -3.73 6.73 -5.81
C PHE A 56 -4.74 6.17 -4.83
N THR A 57 -5.01 4.87 -4.94
CA THR A 57 -5.81 4.15 -3.94
C THR A 57 -4.88 3.28 -3.13
N TRP A 58 -4.74 3.61 -1.85
CA TRP A 58 -3.92 2.85 -0.91
C TRP A 58 -4.83 1.95 -0.06
N GLN A 59 -4.43 0.70 0.14
CA GLN A 59 -5.18 -0.28 0.92
C GLN A 59 -4.25 -0.99 1.91
N GLY A 60 -4.75 -1.27 3.10
CA GLY A 60 -3.99 -1.85 4.21
C GLY A 60 -3.89 -0.89 5.39
N GLU A 61 -3.72 -1.40 6.60
CA GLU A 61 -3.81 -0.59 7.83
C GLU A 61 -2.62 0.34 8.06
N SER A 62 -1.55 0.22 7.28
CA SER A 62 -0.34 0.99 7.53
C SER A 62 -0.24 2.29 6.74
N LEU A 63 -1.35 2.92 6.35
CA LEU A 63 -1.28 4.35 5.96
C LEU A 63 -1.00 5.26 7.17
N CYS A 64 -1.33 4.79 8.37
CA CYS A 64 -1.10 5.53 9.62
C CYS A 64 0.18 5.09 10.36
N LEU A 65 0.68 3.86 10.08
CA LEU A 65 1.91 3.29 10.65
C LEU A 65 3.13 3.43 9.73
N TRP A 66 2.94 3.73 8.44
CA TRP A 66 3.96 4.43 7.68
C TRP A 66 3.94 5.85 8.22
N ASP A 67 4.87 6.12 9.13
CA ASP A 67 5.00 7.40 9.82
C ASP A 67 4.68 8.57 8.89
N LEU A 68 4.05 9.58 9.47
CA LEU A 68 3.70 10.92 8.97
C LEU A 68 4.79 11.67 8.16
N ILE A 69 5.93 11.04 7.91
CA ILE A 69 7.05 11.47 7.08
C ILE A 69 6.67 11.51 5.58
N PHE A 70 5.88 10.55 5.07
CA PHE A 70 5.55 10.48 3.64
C PHE A 70 4.30 11.24 3.23
N ILE A 71 3.30 11.33 4.10
CA ILE A 71 2.10 12.16 3.88
C ILE A 71 2.34 13.50 4.57
N LYS A 72 3.24 14.32 4.01
CA LYS A 72 3.25 15.74 4.36
C LYS A 72 1.93 16.34 3.91
N ARG A 73 1.12 16.82 4.87
CA ARG A 73 0.03 17.76 4.58
C ARG A 73 0.63 18.93 3.80
N GLN A 74 0.07 19.24 2.63
CA GLN A 74 0.11 20.61 2.13
C GLN A 74 -0.84 21.47 2.99
#